data_AF-A0A973D0X8-F1
#
_entry.id   AF-A0A973D0X8-F1
#
_cell.length_a   1.000
_cell.length_b   1.000
_cell.length_c   1.000
_cell.angle_alpha   90.00
_cell.angle_beta   90.00
_cell.angle_gamma   90.00
#
_symmetry.space_group_name_H-M   'P 1'
#
loop_
_entity.id
_entity.type
_entity.pdbx_description
1 polymer ?
#
loop_
_entity_poly.entity_id
_entity_poly.type
_entity_poly.pdbx_seq_one_letter_code
_entity_poly.pdbx_strand_id
1 'polypeptide(L)'
;MRGSDITQEAIFTTVDLESFVPNDHPLRSIKPIIDKVLIEMDWKFSTIYSVFGRESIPPERLMRAQLLQVIYSIRSELHLVEQIQYNLLYRCFIGLTIDDKVCDHSTFTANRASSVKVTLMPVCYDRFQ
;
A
#
# COMPACT_ATOMS: atom_id res chain seq x y z
N MET A 1 -8.66 46.16 -9.83
CA MET A 1 -9.69 45.29 -10.47
C MET A 1 -9.36 43.85 -10.08
N ARG A 2 -10.25 43.16 -9.35
CA ARG A 2 -10.12 41.71 -9.13
C ARG A 2 -10.74 41.01 -10.34
N GLY A 3 -9.96 40.23 -11.07
CA GLY A 3 -10.47 39.34 -12.11
C GLY A 3 -11.41 38.31 -11.49
N SER A 4 -12.48 37.98 -12.20
CA SER A 4 -13.35 36.85 -11.86
C SER A 4 -12.53 35.56 -11.81
N ASP A 5 -12.69 34.76 -10.75
CA ASP A 5 -12.14 33.39 -10.64
C ASP A 5 -12.90 32.48 -11.61
N ILE A 6 -12.55 32.55 -12.90
CA ILE A 6 -13.05 31.65 -13.92
C ILE A 6 -12.07 30.48 -14.00
N THR A 7 -12.33 29.41 -13.25
CA THR A 7 -11.54 28.19 -13.34
C THR A 7 -12.06 27.36 -14.51
N GLN A 8 -11.33 27.35 -15.62
CA GLN A 8 -11.64 26.46 -16.74
C GLN A 8 -10.89 25.14 -16.50
N GLU A 9 -11.62 24.08 -16.17
CA GLU A 9 -11.02 22.76 -15.93
C GLU A 9 -10.47 22.17 -17.23
N ALA A 10 -9.24 21.65 -17.17
CA ALA A 10 -8.63 20.97 -18.31
C ALA A 10 -9.40 19.66 -18.59
N ILE A 11 -9.75 19.43 -19.86
CA ILE A 11 -10.53 18.24 -20.28
C ILE A 11 -9.72 16.95 -20.07
N PHE A 12 -8.39 17.02 -20.19
CA PHE A 12 -7.47 15.93 -19.90
C PHE A 12 -6.27 16.46 -19.12
N THR A 13 -5.88 15.77 -18.06
CA THR A 13 -4.67 16.06 -17.30
C THR A 13 -3.88 14.77 -17.12
N THR A 14 -2.63 14.76 -17.57
CA THR A 14 -1.68 13.67 -17.28
C THR A 14 -0.84 14.11 -16.09
N VAL A 15 -0.97 13.41 -14.97
CA VAL A 15 -0.20 13.72 -13.75
C VAL A 15 0.60 12.52 -13.34
N ASP A 16 1.88 12.75 -13.09
CA ASP A 16 2.75 11.75 -12.47
C ASP A 16 2.56 11.80 -10.96
N LEU A 17 2.26 10.65 -10.37
CA LEU A 17 1.98 10.53 -8.95
C LEU A 17 3.25 10.77 -8.12
N GLU A 18 4.43 10.40 -8.65
CA GLU A 18 5.71 10.66 -7.98
C GLU A 18 6.06 12.15 -7.90
N SER A 19 5.48 12.99 -8.76
CA SER A 19 5.70 14.44 -8.76
C SER A 19 5.11 15.12 -7.52
N PHE A 20 4.10 14.51 -6.89
CA PHE A 20 3.48 15.03 -5.66
C PHE A 20 4.31 14.77 -4.40
N VAL A 21 5.31 13.88 -4.48
CA VAL A 21 6.19 13.58 -3.36
C VAL A 21 7.43 14.49 -3.44
N PRO A 22 7.73 15.30 -2.41
CA PRO A 22 8.95 16.10 -2.40
C PRO A 22 10.21 15.25 -2.59
N ASN A 23 11.22 15.79 -3.28
CA ASN A 23 12.49 15.08 -3.50
C ASN A 23 13.22 14.72 -2.21
N ASP A 24 13.08 15.55 -1.17
CA ASP A 24 13.70 15.35 0.15
C ASP A 24 12.86 14.46 1.09
N HIS A 25 11.77 13.85 0.58
CA HIS A 25 10.90 13.05 1.44
C HIS A 25 11.53 11.68 1.74
N PRO A 26 11.60 11.24 3.01
CA PRO A 26 12.31 10.01 3.40
C PRO A 26 11.75 8.74 2.75
N LEU A 27 10.43 8.69 2.49
CA LEU A 27 9.84 7.54 1.80
C LEU A 27 10.37 7.33 0.39
N ARG A 28 10.89 8.37 -0.28
CA ARG A 28 11.45 8.26 -1.63
C ARG A 28 12.72 7.41 -1.63
N SER A 29 13.55 7.55 -0.59
CA SER A 29 14.75 6.74 -0.38
C SER A 29 14.43 5.32 0.12
N ILE A 30 13.38 5.19 0.93
CA ILE A 30 12.98 3.91 1.54
C ILE A 30 12.26 3.00 0.52
N LYS A 31 11.42 3.57 -0.35
CA LYS A 31 10.63 2.83 -1.34
C LYS A 31 11.45 1.84 -2.19
N PRO A 32 12.57 2.22 -2.84
CA PRO A 32 13.34 1.29 -3.66
C PRO A 32 14.00 0.16 -2.85
N ILE A 33 14.29 0.39 -1.57
CA ILE A 33 14.85 -0.64 -0.68
C ILE A 33 13.78 -1.69 -0.39
N ILE A 34 12.58 -1.24 -0.02
CA ILE A 34 11.44 -2.12 0.23
C ILE A 34 11.06 -2.88 -1.04
N ASP A 35 11.00 -2.20 -2.18
CA ASP A 35 10.64 -2.83 -3.45
C ASP A 35 11.58 -3.99 -3.80
N LYS A 36 12.90 -3.82 -3.60
CA LYS A 36 13.86 -4.92 -3.78
C LYS A 36 13.60 -6.10 -2.83
N VAL A 37 13.39 -5.82 -1.55
CA VAL A 37 13.10 -6.86 -0.55
C VAL A 37 11.81 -7.62 -0.89
N LEU A 38 10.76 -6.90 -1.33
CA LEU A 38 9.49 -7.52 -1.73
C LEU A 38 9.65 -8.41 -2.96
N ILE A 39 10.44 -7.99 -3.96
CA ILE A 39 10.76 -8.80 -5.14
C ILE A 39 11.54 -10.06 -4.75
N GLU A 40 12.52 -9.96 -3.85
CA GLU A 40 13.25 -11.14 -3.35
C GLU A 40 12.36 -12.10 -2.55
N MET A 41 11.26 -11.60 -1.98
CA MET A 41 10.27 -12.38 -1.23
C MET A 41 9.11 -12.91 -2.10
N ASP A 42 9.05 -12.53 -3.38
CA ASP A 42 7.98 -12.87 -4.33
C ASP A 42 7.71 -14.39 -4.39
N TRP A 43 8.77 -15.21 -4.42
CA TRP A 43 8.66 -16.67 -4.44
C TRP A 43 7.99 -17.27 -3.19
N LYS A 44 8.12 -16.61 -2.03
CA LYS A 44 7.42 -17.01 -0.81
C LYS A 44 5.95 -16.67 -0.94
N PHE A 45 5.64 -15.48 -1.45
CA PHE A 45 4.27 -15.03 -1.66
C PHE A 45 3.52 -15.90 -2.67
N SER A 46 4.15 -16.30 -3.78
CA SER A 46 3.51 -17.15 -4.80
C SER A 46 3.07 -18.53 -4.26
N THR A 47 3.84 -19.10 -3.33
CA THR A 47 3.50 -20.36 -2.66
C THR A 47 2.28 -20.23 -1.75
N ILE A 48 2.10 -19.05 -1.15
CA ILE A 48 1.09 -18.78 -0.12
C ILE A 48 -0.23 -18.28 -0.74
N TYR A 49 -0.13 -17.39 -1.73
CA TYR A 49 -1.27 -16.69 -2.32
C TYR A 49 -1.90 -17.41 -3.51
N SER A 50 -1.26 -18.48 -4.04
CA SER A 50 -1.81 -19.28 -5.15
C SER A 50 -3.04 -20.12 -4.77
N VAL A 51 -3.30 -20.33 -3.48
CA VAL A 51 -4.33 -21.27 -3.00
C VAL A 51 -5.74 -20.67 -2.93
N PHE A 52 -5.88 -19.35 -2.83
CA PHE A 52 -7.18 -18.70 -2.60
C PHE A 52 -7.51 -17.68 -3.71
N GLY A 53 -8.02 -18.20 -4.82
CA GLY A 53 -8.49 -17.40 -5.96
C GLY A 53 -9.76 -16.60 -5.66
N ARG A 54 -9.60 -15.34 -5.25
CA ARG A 54 -10.47 -14.17 -5.48
C ARG A 54 -9.61 -12.89 -5.43
N GLU A 55 -10.11 -11.77 -5.94
CA GLU A 55 -9.47 -10.43 -6.01
C GLU A 55 -8.73 -10.05 -4.72
N SER A 56 -7.50 -10.54 -4.61
CA SER A 56 -6.68 -10.35 -3.43
C SER A 56 -5.79 -9.16 -3.70
N ILE A 57 -5.74 -8.23 -2.74
CA ILE A 57 -4.77 -7.15 -2.77
C ILE A 57 -3.39 -7.79 -2.92
N PRO A 58 -2.56 -7.39 -3.90
CA PRO A 58 -1.22 -7.91 -4.06
C PRO A 58 -0.47 -7.88 -2.72
N PRO A 59 0.19 -8.98 -2.31
CA PRO A 59 0.86 -9.06 -1.02
C PRO A 59 1.88 -7.93 -0.82
N GLU A 60 2.53 -7.49 -1.89
CA GLU A 60 3.48 -6.38 -1.88
C GLU A 60 2.79 -5.07 -1.50
N ARG A 61 1.58 -4.80 -2.00
CA ARG A 61 0.79 -3.61 -1.64
C ARG A 61 0.35 -3.65 -0.19
N LEU A 62 -0.05 -4.82 0.31
CA LEU A 62 -0.42 -5.01 1.70
C LEU A 62 0.78 -4.79 2.63
N MET A 63 1.95 -5.34 2.30
CA MET A 63 3.18 -5.16 3.07
C MET A 63 3.62 -3.69 3.10
N ARG A 64 3.57 -2.98 1.96
CA ARG A 64 3.86 -1.53 1.92
C ARG A 64 2.89 -0.74 2.80
N ALA A 65 1.61 -1.10 2.80
CA ALA A 65 0.60 -0.46 3.65
C ALA A 65 0.86 -0.73 5.16
N GLN A 66 1.27 -1.93 5.53
CA GLN A 66 1.67 -2.25 6.91
C GLN A 66 2.94 -1.50 7.34
N LEU A 67 3.92 -1.35 6.43
CA LEU A 67 5.12 -0.55 6.71
C LEU A 67 4.77 0.92 6.94
N LEU A 68 3.82 1.48 6.19
CA LEU A 68 3.30 2.82 6.47
C LEU A 68 2.68 2.92 7.88
N GLN A 69 1.94 1.90 8.33
CA GLN A 69 1.42 1.89 9.69
C GLN A 69 2.52 1.93 10.74
N VAL A 70 3.62 1.20 10.53
CA VAL A 70 4.75 1.18 11.47
C VAL A 70 5.50 2.53 11.44
N ILE A 71 5.85 3.02 10.25
CA ILE A 71 6.62 4.26 10.07
C ILE A 71 5.88 5.47 10.64
N TYR A 72 4.57 5.57 10.41
CA TYR A 72 3.74 6.69 10.87
C TYR A 72 2.96 6.39 12.14
N SER A 73 3.22 5.23 12.78
CA SER A 73 2.53 4.80 14.01
C SER A 73 1.00 4.83 13.92
N ILE A 74 0.43 4.54 12.74
CA ILE A 74 -1.02 4.50 12.51
C ILE A 74 -1.58 3.24 13.18
N ARG A 75 -2.42 3.44 14.20
CA ARG A 75 -2.94 2.35 15.04
C ARG A 75 -4.14 1.61 14.45
N SER A 76 -4.91 2.27 13.58
CA SER A 76 -6.17 1.74 13.04
C SER A 76 -6.06 1.45 11.56
N GLU A 77 -6.55 0.27 11.14
CA GLU A 77 -6.61 -0.12 9.73
C GLU A 77 -7.64 0.70 8.95
N LEU A 78 -8.77 1.02 9.57
CA LEU A 78 -9.76 1.95 9.00
C LEU A 78 -9.09 3.28 8.69
N HIS A 79 -8.38 3.83 9.67
CA HIS A 79 -7.69 5.10 9.49
C HIS A 79 -6.60 5.02 8.42
N LEU A 80 -5.87 3.90 8.33
CA LEU A 80 -4.90 3.71 7.24
C LEU A 80 -5.59 3.76 5.87
N VAL A 81 -6.68 3.00 5.70
CA VAL A 81 -7.41 2.94 4.42
C VAL A 81 -7.95 4.32 4.04
N GLU A 82 -8.52 5.06 4.98
CA GLU A 82 -8.95 6.45 4.78
C GLU A 82 -7.77 7.36 4.37
N GLN A 83 -6.64 7.26 5.09
CA GLN A 83 -5.46 8.05 4.75
C GLN A 83 -4.91 7.70 3.35
N ILE A 84 -4.97 6.44 2.93
CA ILE A 84 -4.59 6.04 1.56
C ILE A 84 -5.57 6.62 0.54
N GLN A 85 -6.85 6.76 0.87
CA GLN A 85 -7.82 7.38 -0.04
C GLN A 85 -7.49 8.85 -0.32
N TYR A 86 -7.11 9.60 0.71
CA TYR A 86 -6.90 11.06 0.63
C TYR A 86 -5.46 11.47 0.31
N ASN A 87 -4.48 10.68 0.73
CA ASN A 87 -3.08 11.06 0.69
C ASN A 87 -2.36 10.46 -0.53
N LEU A 88 -2.08 11.31 -1.52
CA LEU A 88 -1.35 10.93 -2.74
C LEU A 88 0.04 10.36 -2.43
N LEU A 89 0.70 10.81 -1.35
CA LEU A 89 2.00 10.28 -0.96
C LEU A 89 1.90 8.83 -0.47
N TYR A 90 0.84 8.46 0.23
CA TYR A 90 0.61 7.07 0.63
C TYR A 90 0.25 6.20 -0.58
N ARG A 91 -0.54 6.72 -1.53
CA ARG A 91 -0.79 6.03 -2.80
C ARG A 91 0.50 5.81 -3.59
N CYS A 92 1.36 6.84 -3.66
CA CYS A 92 2.66 6.77 -4.31
C CYS A 92 3.52 5.66 -3.72
N PHE A 93 3.56 5.59 -2.39
CA PHE A 93 4.38 4.62 -1.69
C PHE A 93 3.88 3.20 -1.89
N ILE A 94 2.56 2.99 -1.82
CA ILE A 94 1.94 1.66 -2.00
C ILE A 94 2.02 1.19 -3.47
N GLY A 95 2.09 2.12 -4.42
CA GLY A 95 2.03 1.81 -5.86
C GLY A 95 0.59 1.69 -6.37
N LEU A 96 -0.30 2.53 -5.86
CA LEU A 96 -1.64 2.76 -6.40
C LEU A 96 -1.60 3.96 -7.35
N THR A 97 -2.37 3.91 -8.43
CA THR A 97 -2.60 5.08 -9.28
C THR A 97 -3.58 6.06 -8.60
N ILE A 98 -3.74 7.25 -9.20
CA ILE A 98 -4.72 8.24 -8.73
C ILE A 98 -6.14 7.69 -8.86
N ASP A 99 -6.42 6.99 -9.97
CA ASP A 99 -7.74 6.45 -10.31
C ASP A 99 -8.03 5.09 -9.65
N ASP A 100 -7.00 4.38 -9.16
CA ASP A 100 -7.17 3.10 -8.51
C ASP A 100 -8.09 3.22 -7.28
N LYS A 101 -9.09 2.33 -7.22
CA LYS A 101 -9.97 2.22 -6.06
C LYS A 101 -9.21 1.61 -4.89
N VAL A 102 -9.23 2.31 -3.75
CA VAL A 102 -8.71 1.76 -2.50
C VAL A 102 -9.65 0.65 -2.03
N CYS A 103 -9.09 -0.49 -1.67
CA CYS A 103 -9.85 -1.62 -1.18
C CYS A 103 -10.58 -1.28 0.12
N ASP A 104 -11.72 -1.94 0.33
CA ASP A 104 -12.48 -1.75 1.55
C ASP A 104 -11.71 -2.26 2.77
N HIS A 105 -11.93 -1.65 3.93
CA HIS A 105 -11.27 -2.00 5.18
C HIS A 105 -11.45 -3.49 5.53
N SER A 106 -12.65 -4.04 5.30
CA SER A 106 -12.94 -5.45 5.59
C SER A 106 -12.00 -6.40 4.83
N THR A 107 -11.66 -6.06 3.59
CA THR A 107 -10.75 -6.83 2.74
C THR A 107 -9.31 -6.68 3.22
N PHE A 108 -8.93 -5.48 3.68
CA PHE A 108 -7.60 -5.24 4.25
C PHE A 108 -7.36 -6.05 5.53
N THR A 109 -8.31 -6.03 6.47
CA THR A 109 -8.20 -6.80 7.73
C THR A 109 -8.17 -8.30 7.49
N ALA A 110 -9.02 -8.80 6.58
CA ALA A 110 -9.04 -10.22 6.23
C ALA A 110 -7.70 -10.67 5.60
N ASN A 111 -7.15 -9.87 4.68
CA ASN A 111 -5.89 -10.17 4.02
C ASN A 111 -4.70 -10.07 5.00
N ARG A 112 -4.72 -9.13 5.95
CA ARG A 112 -3.72 -9.07 7.03
C ARG A 112 -3.79 -10.32 7.90
N ALA A 113 -4.99 -10.71 8.33
CA ALA A 113 -5.16 -11.88 9.20
C ALA A 113 -4.60 -13.16 8.53
N SER A 114 -4.86 -13.33 7.23
CA SER A 114 -4.28 -14.41 6.43
C SER A 114 -2.75 -14.32 6.34
N SER A 115 -2.20 -13.12 6.12
CA SER A 115 -0.73 -12.90 6.04
C SER A 115 -0.01 -13.23 7.35
N VAL A 116 -0.59 -12.82 8.48
CA VAL A 116 -0.05 -13.10 9.83
C VAL A 116 -0.13 -14.58 10.15
N LYS A 117 -1.27 -15.22 9.83
CA LYS A 117 -1.47 -16.65 10.08
C LYS A 117 -0.43 -17.48 9.34
N VAL A 118 -0.11 -17.10 8.11
CA VAL A 118 0.91 -17.76 7.30
C VAL A 118 2.32 -17.54 7.85
N THR A 119 2.63 -16.33 8.32
CA THR A 119 3.96 -16.02 8.89
C THR A 119 4.20 -16.77 10.20
N LEU A 120 3.15 -16.97 11.01
CA LEU A 120 3.25 -17.66 12.30
C LEU A 120 3.16 -19.19 12.20
N MET A 121 2.64 -19.74 11.10
CA MET A 121 2.49 -21.20 10.95
C MET A 121 3.82 -21.97 10.97
N PRO A 122 4.90 -21.55 10.30
CA PRO A 122 6.20 -22.22 10.42
C PRO A 122 6.88 -21.95 11.79
N VAL A 123 6.72 -20.74 12.35
CA VAL A 123 7.35 -20.36 13.64
C VAL A 123 6.73 -21.12 14.82
N CYS A 124 5.44 -21.43 14.77
CA CYS A 124 4.77 -22.24 15.78
C CYS A 124 4.96 -23.74 15.54
N TYR A 125 5.19 -24.19 14.31
CA TYR A 125 5.41 -25.61 14.00
C TYR A 125 6.79 -26.10 14.47
N ASP A 126 7.83 -25.27 14.34
CA ASP A 126 9.19 -25.59 14.80
C ASP A 126 9.38 -25.54 16.33
N ARG A 127 8.37 -25.10 17.09
CA ARG A 127 8.45 -24.96 18.56
C ARG A 127 7.65 -26.02 19.34
N PHE A 128 7.02 -26.96 18.63
CA PHE A 128 6.24 -28.07 19.19
C PHE A 128 6.73 -29.46 18.74
N GLN A 129 7.97 -29.56 18.25
CA GLN A 129 8.71 -30.81 18.08
C GLN A 129 9.96 -30.80 18.97
#